data_AF-A0A9D1VSF5-F1
#
_entry.id   AF-A0A9D1VSF5-F1
#
_cell.length_a   1.000
_cell.length_b   1.000
_cell.length_c   1.000
_cell.angle_alpha   90.00
_cell.angle_beta   90.00
_cell.angle_gamma   90.00
#
_symmetry.space_group_name_H-M   'P 1'
#
loop_
_entity.id
_entity.type
_entity.pdbx_description
1 polymer ?
#
loop_
_entity_poly.entity_id
_entity_poly.type
_entity_poly.pdbx_seq_one_letter_code
_entity_poly.pdbx_strand_id
1 'polypeptide(L)'
;MKREDDILKKIGRESGYKVPDGYFEQFVSRMNAELPERELPEPVHPSLWQRLKPYVYMAAMFAGIWLMVKVFVAPQAEKATVMAENTTLEEVEDDAIDDYMMASIDEYTIFETLFADSQ
;
A
#
# COMPACT_ATOMS: atom_id res chain seq x y z
N MET A 1 52.74 6.38 -69.16
CA MET A 1 53.09 5.01 -68.74
C MET A 1 53.19 4.99 -67.22
N LYS A 2 52.17 4.50 -66.52
CA LYS A 2 52.21 4.37 -65.06
C LYS A 2 53.02 3.13 -64.71
N ARG A 3 54.14 3.32 -64.02
CA ARG A 3 54.97 2.24 -63.45
C ARG A 3 54.57 2.11 -61.99
N GLU A 4 53.56 1.31 -61.71
CA GLU A 4 53.06 1.15 -60.33
C GLU A 4 52.88 -0.32 -59.95
N ASP A 5 53.27 -1.24 -60.85
CA ASP A 5 53.03 -2.65 -60.64
C ASP A 5 54.14 -3.25 -59.78
N ASP A 6 53.72 -3.66 -58.59
CA ASP A 6 54.08 -4.96 -58.01
C ASP A 6 55.20 -5.02 -56.95
N ILE A 7 55.52 -3.91 -56.28
CA ILE A 7 56.31 -3.97 -55.03
C ILE A 7 55.63 -4.86 -53.98
N LEU A 8 54.29 -4.87 -53.95
CA LEU A 8 53.50 -5.67 -53.02
C LEU A 8 53.55 -7.18 -53.29
N LYS A 9 53.59 -7.65 -54.55
CA LYS A 9 53.84 -9.08 -54.84
C LYS A 9 55.29 -9.47 -54.58
N LYS A 10 56.25 -8.57 -54.80
CA LYS A 10 57.68 -8.81 -54.54
C LYS A 10 58.02 -8.99 -53.06
N ILE A 11 57.21 -8.39 -52.17
CA ILE A 11 57.40 -8.40 -50.71
C ILE A 11 56.77 -9.64 -50.05
N GLY A 12 56.07 -10.52 -50.80
CA GLY A 12 55.66 -11.83 -50.30
C GLY A 12 54.94 -11.76 -48.94
N ARG A 13 53.86 -10.96 -48.85
CA ARG A 13 53.02 -10.83 -47.63
C ARG A 13 52.16 -12.08 -47.36
N GLU A 14 52.71 -13.26 -47.64
CA GLU A 14 52.16 -14.56 -47.24
C GLU A 14 52.51 -14.89 -45.78
N SER A 15 53.24 -14.01 -45.09
CA SER A 15 53.59 -14.11 -43.67
C SER A 15 52.41 -13.79 -42.72
N GLY A 16 51.18 -14.02 -43.16
CA GLY A 16 49.99 -13.90 -42.34
C GLY A 16 49.48 -15.28 -42.00
N TYR A 17 49.03 -15.49 -40.76
CA TYR A 17 48.26 -16.67 -40.39
C TYR A 17 46.97 -16.70 -41.23
N LYS A 18 47.01 -17.38 -42.39
CA LYS A 18 45.82 -17.66 -43.20
C LYS A 18 45.12 -18.86 -42.58
N VAL A 19 43.82 -18.74 -42.37
CA VAL A 19 43.01 -19.88 -41.92
C VAL A 19 43.01 -20.96 -43.01
N PRO A 20 42.99 -22.25 -42.63
CA PRO A 20 42.77 -23.33 -43.59
C PRO A 20 41.47 -23.13 -44.37
N ASP A 21 41.46 -23.57 -45.63
CA ASP A 21 40.26 -23.55 -46.46
C ASP A 21 39.13 -24.33 -45.76
N GLY A 22 37.95 -23.72 -45.65
CA GLY A 22 36.79 -24.33 -44.98
C GLY A 22 36.79 -24.26 -43.43
N TYR A 23 37.76 -23.61 -42.78
CA TYR A 23 37.77 -23.46 -41.31
C TYR A 23 36.48 -22.83 -40.77
N PHE A 24 36.03 -21.73 -41.38
CA PHE A 24 34.83 -21.01 -40.94
C PHE A 24 33.53 -21.78 -41.25
N GLU A 25 33.52 -22.62 -42.27
CA GLU A 25 32.37 -23.48 -42.61
C GLU A 25 32.14 -24.52 -41.51
N GLN A 26 33.22 -25.08 -40.96
CA GLN A 26 33.17 -26.10 -39.90
C GLN A 26 33.17 -25.49 -38.49
N PHE A 27 33.53 -24.22 -38.33
CA PHE A 27 33.61 -23.55 -37.03
C PHE A 27 32.25 -23.51 -36.33
N VAL A 28 31.18 -23.10 -37.03
CA VAL A 28 29.84 -23.00 -36.44
C VAL A 28 29.32 -24.37 -36.00
N SER A 29 29.59 -25.42 -36.79
CA SER A 29 29.21 -26.80 -36.48
C SER A 29 29.92 -27.30 -35.22
N ARG A 30 31.25 -27.09 -35.12
CA ARG A 30 32.04 -27.46 -33.94
C ARG A 30 31.63 -26.67 -32.70
N MET A 31 31.45 -25.35 -32.83
CA MET A 31 31.01 -24.49 -31.74
C MET A 31 29.67 -24.97 -31.17
N ASN A 32 28.69 -25.27 -32.03
CA ASN A 32 27.40 -25.77 -31.57
C ASN A 32 27.47 -27.17 -30.95
N ALA A 33 28.35 -28.04 -31.46
CA ALA A 33 28.56 -29.38 -30.90
C ALA A 33 29.31 -29.37 -29.56
N GLU A 34 30.19 -28.39 -29.35
CA GLU A 34 30.96 -28.21 -28.11
C GLU A 34 30.21 -27.39 -27.05
N LEU A 35 29.15 -26.67 -27.43
CA LEU A 35 28.31 -25.96 -26.48
C LEU A 35 27.64 -27.01 -25.56
N PRO A 36 27.95 -27.02 -24.26
CA PRO A 36 27.29 -27.93 -23.34
C PRO A 36 25.79 -27.62 -23.35
N GLU A 37 24.96 -28.66 -23.27
CA GLU A 37 23.54 -28.50 -23.00
C GLU A 37 23.42 -27.68 -21.71
N ARG A 38 23.08 -26.40 -21.86
CA ARG A 38 22.81 -25.55 -20.71
C ARG A 38 21.55 -26.10 -20.08
N GLU A 39 21.72 -26.85 -19.01
CA GLU A 39 20.67 -27.12 -18.03
C GLU A 39 20.23 -25.75 -17.47
N LEU A 40 19.35 -25.07 -18.21
CA LEU A 40 18.62 -23.93 -17.69
C LEU A 40 17.85 -24.50 -16.49
N PRO A 41 18.12 -24.05 -15.25
CA PRO A 41 17.37 -24.54 -14.11
C PRO A 41 15.90 -24.29 -14.42
N GLU A 42 15.08 -25.34 -14.36
CA GLU A 42 13.64 -25.21 -14.56
C GLU A 42 13.14 -24.05 -13.67
N PRO A 43 12.34 -23.12 -14.22
CA PRO A 43 11.82 -22.03 -13.43
C PRO A 43 11.04 -22.63 -12.27
N VAL A 44 11.56 -22.48 -11.05
CA VAL A 44 10.88 -22.92 -9.83
C VAL A 44 9.60 -22.10 -9.74
N HIS A 45 8.49 -22.67 -10.19
CA HIS A 45 7.19 -22.03 -10.11
C HIS A 45 6.86 -21.88 -8.63
N PRO A 46 6.75 -20.65 -8.11
CA PRO A 46 6.39 -20.47 -6.71
C PRO A 46 5.02 -21.11 -6.49
N SER A 47 4.94 -22.00 -5.50
CA SER A 47 3.68 -22.65 -5.17
C SER A 47 2.64 -21.59 -4.79
N LEU A 48 1.37 -21.85 -5.13
CA LEU A 48 0.26 -20.95 -4.77
C LEU A 48 0.22 -20.67 -3.25
N TRP A 49 0.71 -21.61 -2.44
CA TRP A 49 0.88 -21.48 -0.99
C TRP A 49 1.88 -20.38 -0.58
N GLN A 50 2.98 -20.19 -1.32
CA GLN A 50 3.93 -19.12 -1.04
C GLN A 50 3.30 -17.75 -1.27
N ARG A 51 2.38 -17.62 -2.24
CA ARG A 51 1.62 -16.39 -2.48
C ARG A 51 0.55 -16.15 -1.41
N LEU A 52 -0.03 -17.21 -0.83
CA LEU A 52 -1.09 -17.11 0.17
C LEU A 52 -0.56 -16.85 1.59
N LYS A 53 0.63 -17.35 1.92
CA LYS A 53 1.30 -17.17 3.22
C LYS A 53 1.26 -15.73 3.76
N PRO A 54 1.63 -14.67 3.00
CA PRO A 54 1.56 -13.29 3.51
C PRO A 54 0.13 -12.84 3.83
N TYR A 55 -0.88 -13.24 3.05
CA TYR A 55 -2.26 -12.86 3.31
C TYR A 55 -2.82 -13.48 4.59
N VAL A 56 -2.41 -14.72 4.91
CA VAL A 56 -2.79 -15.37 6.18
C VAL A 56 -2.21 -14.61 7.38
N TYR A 57 -0.96 -14.14 7.30
CA TYR A 57 -0.38 -13.29 8.36
C TYR A 57 -1.12 -11.96 8.50
N MET A 58 -1.44 -11.29 7.39
CA MET A 58 -2.22 -10.05 7.43
C MET A 58 -3.60 -10.30 8.04
N ALA A 59 -4.31 -11.34 7.61
CA ALA A 59 -5.60 -11.72 8.17
C ALA A 59 -5.53 -11.96 9.68
N ALA A 60 -4.48 -12.63 10.17
CA ALA A 60 -4.27 -12.86 11.60
C ALA A 60 -4.04 -11.55 12.37
N MET A 61 -3.26 -10.61 11.82
CA MET A 61 -3.07 -9.29 12.43
C MET A 61 -4.37 -8.49 12.49
N PHE A 62 -5.14 -8.46 11.40
CA PHE A 62 -6.45 -7.80 11.36
C PHE A 62 -7.44 -8.45 12.33
N ALA A 63 -7.51 -9.78 12.37
CA ALA A 63 -8.37 -10.51 13.31
C ALA A 63 -7.99 -10.22 14.78
N GLY A 64 -6.69 -10.15 15.08
CA GLY A 64 -6.18 -9.80 16.41
C GLY A 64 -6.60 -8.39 16.84
N ILE A 65 -6.39 -7.39 15.99
CA ILE A 65 -6.79 -6.01 16.28
C ILE A 65 -8.32 -5.90 16.38
N TRP A 66 -9.07 -6.54 15.47
CA TRP A 66 -10.53 -6.52 15.47
C TRP A 66 -11.11 -7.16 16.73
N LEU A 67 -10.53 -8.27 17.19
CA LEU A 67 -10.93 -8.92 18.43
C LEU A 67 -10.63 -8.04 19.65
N MET A 68 -9.47 -7.37 19.68
CA MET A 68 -9.12 -6.43 20.77
C MET A 68 -10.10 -5.25 20.81
N VAL A 69 -10.45 -4.65 19.66
CA VAL A 69 -11.45 -3.59 19.58
C VAL A 69 -12.82 -4.10 20.06
N LYS A 70 -13.24 -5.29 19.63
CA LYS A 70 -14.53 -5.85 20.04
C LYS A 70 -14.61 -6.18 21.54
N VAL A 71 -13.52 -6.66 22.14
CA VAL A 71 -13.51 -7.03 23.57
C VAL A 71 -13.40 -5.81 24.49
N PHE A 72 -12.56 -4.83 24.14
CA PHE A 72 -12.28 -3.71 25.04
C PHE A 72 -13.01 -2.42 24.69
N VAL A 73 -13.23 -2.13 23.40
CA VAL A 73 -13.81 -0.86 22.95
C VAL A 73 -15.32 -0.95 22.81
N ALA A 74 -15.86 -2.04 22.23
CA ALA A 74 -17.31 -2.19 22.06
C ALA A 74 -18.12 -2.06 23.37
N PRO A 75 -17.76 -2.73 24.49
CA PRO A 75 -18.53 -2.56 25.74
C PRO A 75 -18.32 -1.19 26.39
N GLN A 76 -17.24 -0.47 26.09
CA GLN A 76 -17.02 0.89 26.60
C GLN A 76 -17.77 1.92 25.76
N ALA A 77 -17.87 1.70 24.45
CA ALA A 77 -18.66 2.52 23.55
C ALA A 77 -20.16 2.39 23.86
N GLU A 78 -20.66 1.18 24.08
CA GLU A 78 -22.06 0.97 24.50
C GLU A 78 -22.36 1.65 25.84
N LYS A 79 -21.45 1.54 26.82
CA LYS A 79 -21.59 2.24 28.11
C LYS A 79 -21.52 3.77 27.96
N ALA A 80 -20.65 4.28 27.10
CA ALA A 80 -20.52 5.72 26.86
C ALA A 80 -21.74 6.29 26.11
N THR A 81 -22.29 5.54 25.14
CA THR A 81 -23.52 5.90 24.44
C THR A 81 -24.73 5.89 25.38
N VAL A 82 -24.87 4.87 26.21
CA VAL A 82 -25.95 4.82 27.22
C VAL A 82 -25.81 5.95 28.24
N MET A 83 -24.61 6.26 28.72
CA MET A 83 -24.39 7.39 29.64
C MET A 83 -24.73 8.76 29.00
N ALA A 84 -24.41 8.94 27.72
CA ALA A 84 -24.72 10.16 26.99
C ALA A 84 -26.24 10.32 26.76
N GLU A 85 -26.93 9.23 26.43
CA GLU A 85 -28.39 9.20 26.27
C GLU A 85 -29.11 9.52 27.58
N ASN A 86 -28.68 8.92 28.69
CA ASN A 86 -29.26 9.16 30.03
C ASN A 86 -29.10 10.62 30.49
N THR A 87 -27.98 11.27 30.14
CA THR A 87 -27.73 12.68 30.49
C THR A 87 -28.62 13.64 29.70
N THR A 88 -29.04 13.25 28.50
CA THR A 88 -29.92 14.07 27.65
C THR A 88 -31.41 13.86 27.92
N LEU A 89 -31.77 12.82 28.69
CA LEU A 89 -33.16 12.45 29.01
C LEU A 89 -33.57 12.79 30.45
N GLU A 90 -32.70 13.40 31.26
CA GLU A 90 -33.17 14.16 32.43
C GLU A 90 -33.92 15.39 31.89
N GLU A 91 -35.20 15.19 31.57
CA GLU A 91 -36.19 16.25 31.48
C GLU A 91 -36.08 17.04 32.77
N VAL A 92 -35.42 18.20 32.69
CA VAL A 92 -35.39 19.17 33.77
C VAL A 92 -36.85 19.51 34.03
N GLU A 93 -37.33 19.14 35.23
CA GLU A 93 -38.69 19.39 35.69
C GLU A 93 -38.96 20.90 35.54
N ASP A 94 -40.03 21.27 34.83
CA ASP A 94 -40.33 22.68 34.47
C ASP A 94 -40.34 23.60 35.71
N ASP A 95 -40.74 23.05 36.87
CA ASP A 95 -40.77 23.73 38.18
C ASP A 95 -39.37 24.16 38.66
N ALA A 96 -38.32 23.39 38.32
CA ALA A 96 -36.94 23.74 38.64
C ALA A 96 -36.38 24.84 37.72
N ILE A 97 -36.90 24.93 36.48
CA ILE A 97 -36.55 25.99 35.54
C ILE A 97 -37.23 27.30 35.96
N ASP A 98 -38.51 27.24 36.35
CA ASP A 98 -39.27 28.39 36.81
C ASP A 98 -38.69 28.98 38.10
N ASP A 99 -38.28 28.16 39.08
CA ASP A 99 -37.64 28.66 40.31
C ASP A 99 -36.29 29.35 40.03
N TYR A 100 -35.49 28.81 39.11
CA TYR A 100 -34.23 29.42 38.69
C TYR A 100 -34.44 30.71 37.87
N MET A 101 -35.44 30.74 37.00
CA MET A 101 -35.85 31.94 36.26
C MET A 101 -36.28 33.03 37.23
N MET A 102 -37.15 32.72 38.19
CA MET A 102 -37.64 33.71 39.15
C MET A 102 -36.54 34.24 40.08
N ALA A 103 -35.56 33.41 40.44
CA ALA A 103 -34.40 33.83 41.23
C ALA A 103 -33.38 34.69 40.44
N SER A 104 -33.38 34.60 39.11
CA SER A 104 -32.43 35.32 38.24
C SER A 104 -33.02 36.54 37.52
N ILE A 105 -34.33 36.76 37.64
CA ILE A 105 -35.04 37.91 37.09
C ILE A 105 -34.78 39.16 37.95
N ASP A 106 -34.44 40.27 37.30
CA ASP A 106 -34.24 41.57 37.94
C ASP A 106 -35.57 42.30 38.19
N GLU A 107 -35.64 43.15 39.22
CA GLU A 107 -36.87 43.86 39.64
C GLU A 107 -37.44 44.73 38.51
N TYR A 108 -36.58 45.29 37.65
CA TYR A 108 -37.00 46.02 36.46
C TYR A 108 -37.77 45.15 35.47
N THR A 109 -37.31 43.91 35.25
CA THR A 109 -37.94 42.95 34.35
C THR A 109 -39.29 42.50 34.91
N ILE A 110 -39.45 42.40 36.24
CA ILE A 110 -40.74 42.11 36.89
C ILE A 110 -41.75 43.22 36.57
N PHE A 111 -41.37 44.49 36.71
CA PHE A 111 -42.25 45.60 36.35
C PHE A 111 -42.66 45.59 34.88
N GLU A 112 -41.73 45.26 33.99
CA GLU A 112 -41.99 45.15 32.55
C GLU A 112 -42.99 44.03 32.24
N THR A 113 -42.83 42.84 32.86
CA THR A 113 -43.77 41.72 32.69
C THR A 113 -45.18 42.03 33.20
N LEU A 114 -45.31 42.69 34.35
CA LEU A 114 -46.61 43.09 34.91
C LEU A 114 -47.32 44.16 34.05
N PHE A 115 -46.56 45.08 33.45
CA PHE A 115 -47.11 46.04 32.51
C PHE A 115 -47.53 45.40 31.19
N ALA A 116 -46.78 44.42 30.71
CA ALA A 116 -47.08 43.70 29.47
C ALA A 116 -48.35 42.85 29.59
N ASP A 117 -48.62 42.26 30.77
CA ASP A 117 -49.83 41.46 31.04
C ASP A 117 -51.08 42.31 31.32
N SER A 118 -50.90 43.62 31.58
CA SER A 118 -51.98 44.58 31.86
C SER A 118 -52.61 45.22 30.59
N GLN A 119 -52.10 44.93 29.39
CA GLN A 119 -52.69 45.36 28.11
C GLN A 119 -53.44 44.23 27.40
#